data_AF-A0A819XE16-F1
#
_entry.id   AF-A0A819XE16-F1
#
_cell.length_a   1.000
_cell.length_b   1.000
_cell.length_c   1.000
_cell.angle_alpha   90.00
_cell.angle_beta   90.00
_cell.angle_gamma   90.00
#
_symmetry.space_group_name_H-M   'P 1'
#
loop_
_entity.id
_entity.type
_entity.pdbx_description
1 polymer ?
#
loop_
_entity_poly.entity_id
_entity_poly.type
_entity_poly.pdbx_seq_one_letter_code
_entity_poly.pdbx_strand_id
1 'polypeptide(L)'
;MEKNEQLRAEYPPFQSPSNLTVRHLHHYSSIETVEELIMKARTTNIYAIDTESQIINKVAKGALVQIQFIHSIHESTLILIEMFYLPDQNSLLFKKIKELCSSIFGDENTKITWGPFDNEFKNFHSYGLFEKGKIKNTINLQDHFSGWYNKFPSITHPVRESREQQANWSLQDAMATVFQQFLDKNETVNKWCCGLDFKLNTWKKKLFSKNHYNANEEQEKRISMINYAVADCTAVTKLYFMIYPLNATIQTNYETPKTASTNITLNIDDLTDISEDDEPKILMPRFDKEPQKLLPKFDEQNYVTIEATEEEMNEFNAQKQQQTQEETTRTTTKLSKSEKQRKKNLKLKWKQKHHPNFQYKIKRPIYHRYDFRKIRAQLRDDNIYTSHQITINRKYNEVTIGLKSRQELEHATKIIKINYFSKSQYADRWG
;
A
#
# COMPACT_ATOMS: atom_id res chain seq x y z
N MET A 1 -10.82 -4.36 3.76
CA MET A 1 -10.69 -5.71 4.33
C MET A 1 -11.48 -6.69 3.48
N GLU A 2 -12.81 -6.62 3.42
CA GLU A 2 -13.63 -7.53 2.56
C GLU A 2 -13.18 -7.56 1.09
N LYS A 3 -12.98 -6.39 0.47
CA LYS A 3 -12.42 -6.28 -0.89
C LYS A 3 -11.01 -6.87 -1.05
N ASN A 4 -10.15 -6.73 -0.03
CA ASN A 4 -8.78 -7.24 -0.08
C ASN A 4 -8.78 -8.77 -0.09
N GLU A 5 -9.63 -9.38 0.73
CA GLU A 5 -9.79 -10.85 0.76
C GLU A 5 -10.42 -11.39 -0.52
N GLN A 6 -11.39 -10.68 -1.10
CA GLN A 6 -11.97 -11.04 -2.39
C GLN A 6 -10.91 -11.07 -3.50
N LEU A 7 -10.15 -9.97 -3.66
CA LEU A 7 -9.10 -9.90 -4.67
C LEU A 7 -7.97 -10.92 -4.41
N ARG A 8 -7.64 -11.20 -3.15
CA ARG A 8 -6.66 -12.24 -2.79
C ARG A 8 -7.11 -13.63 -3.21
N ALA A 9 -8.41 -13.93 -3.08
CA ALA A 9 -8.96 -15.22 -3.48
C ALA A 9 -9.05 -15.37 -5.01
N GLU A 10 -9.21 -14.24 -5.73
CA GLU A 10 -9.43 -14.22 -7.17
C GLU A 10 -8.14 -14.16 -7.99
N TYR A 11 -7.10 -13.46 -7.50
CA TYR A 11 -5.89 -13.19 -8.27
C TYR A 11 -4.63 -13.70 -7.58
N PRO A 12 -3.62 -14.19 -8.34
CA PRO A 12 -2.31 -14.52 -7.80
C PRO A 12 -1.63 -13.30 -7.18
N PRO A 13 -0.76 -13.47 -6.17
CA PRO A 13 -0.05 -12.36 -5.56
C PRO A 13 0.86 -11.65 -6.56
N PHE A 14 0.95 -10.33 -6.45
CA PHE A 14 1.91 -9.53 -7.19
C PHE A 14 3.34 -9.97 -6.85
N GLN A 15 4.16 -10.12 -7.88
CA GLN A 15 5.58 -10.48 -7.75
C GLN A 15 6.43 -9.30 -8.21
N SER A 16 7.30 -8.85 -7.32
CA SER A 16 8.32 -7.84 -7.64
C SER A 16 9.41 -8.46 -8.54
N PRO A 17 10.15 -7.65 -9.33
CA PRO A 17 11.26 -8.16 -10.15
C PRO A 17 12.29 -8.92 -9.29
N SER A 18 12.74 -10.08 -9.77
CA SER A 18 13.64 -10.97 -9.00
C SER A 18 15.04 -10.40 -8.79
N ASN A 19 15.45 -9.43 -9.60
CA ASN A 19 16.76 -8.78 -9.57
C ASN A 19 16.73 -7.39 -8.92
N LEU A 20 15.63 -7.05 -8.23
CA LEU A 20 15.54 -5.82 -7.48
C LEU A 20 16.50 -5.83 -6.29
N THR A 21 17.44 -4.88 -6.27
CA THR A 21 18.29 -4.67 -5.09
C THR A 21 17.61 -3.71 -4.13
N VAL A 22 17.34 -4.15 -2.90
CA VAL A 22 16.77 -3.30 -1.84
C VAL A 22 17.87 -2.82 -0.89
N ARG A 23 17.94 -1.50 -0.64
CA ARG A 23 18.89 -0.86 0.27
C ARG A 23 18.16 -0.03 1.32
N HIS A 24 18.54 -0.18 2.59
CA HIS A 24 18.02 0.63 3.68
C HIS A 24 18.96 1.80 3.99
N LEU A 25 18.39 2.99 4.19
CA LEU A 25 19.11 4.20 4.59
C LEU A 25 18.68 4.67 5.98
N HIS A 26 19.64 4.67 6.91
CA HIS A 26 19.51 5.09 8.31
C HIS A 26 20.89 5.41 8.91
N HIS A 27 20.98 5.66 10.22
CA HIS A 27 22.22 6.07 10.92
C HIS A 27 23.31 5.01 11.03
N TYR A 28 23.07 3.76 10.61
CA TYR A 28 24.10 2.72 10.49
C TYR A 28 24.46 2.41 9.04
N SER A 29 23.90 3.12 8.07
CA SER A 29 24.33 3.02 6.68
C SER A 29 25.77 3.52 6.55
N SER A 30 26.56 2.87 5.70
CA SER A 30 27.94 3.30 5.46
C SER A 30 27.96 4.47 4.47
N ILE A 31 29.01 5.30 4.54
CA ILE A 31 29.17 6.42 3.60
C ILE A 31 29.34 5.88 2.17
N GLU A 32 30.10 4.80 2.01
CA GLU A 32 30.38 4.15 0.73
C GLU A 32 29.08 3.68 0.06
N THR A 33 28.15 3.12 0.84
CA THR A 33 26.83 2.70 0.34
C THR A 33 26.04 3.89 -0.18
N VAL A 34 26.06 5.03 0.52
CA VAL A 34 25.36 6.25 0.08
C VAL A 34 26.05 6.86 -1.14
N GLU A 35 27.37 6.82 -1.23
CA GLU A 35 28.12 7.30 -2.39
C GLU A 35 27.86 6.45 -3.65
N GLU A 36 27.78 5.12 -3.52
CA GLU A 36 27.35 4.24 -4.60
C GLU A 36 25.96 4.65 -5.12
N LEU A 37 25.02 4.91 -4.20
CA LEU A 37 23.67 5.34 -4.55
C LEU A 37 23.64 6.73 -5.18
N ILE A 38 24.52 7.66 -4.77
CA ILE A 38 24.65 8.98 -5.41
C ILE A 38 25.13 8.82 -6.85
N MET A 39 26.13 7.97 -7.08
CA MET A 39 26.63 7.69 -8.42
C MET A 39 25.55 7.08 -9.32
N LYS A 40 24.76 6.13 -8.78
CA LYS A 40 23.57 5.59 -9.48
C LYS A 40 22.51 6.66 -9.73
N ALA A 41 22.26 7.55 -8.77
CA ALA A 41 21.27 8.60 -8.93
C ALA A 41 21.66 9.57 -10.06
N ARG A 42 22.94 9.90 -10.21
CA ARG A 42 23.43 10.79 -11.27
C ARG A 42 23.24 10.24 -12.69
N THR A 43 23.07 8.94 -12.85
CA THR A 43 22.80 8.28 -14.14
C THR A 43 21.34 7.85 -14.30
N THR A 44 20.48 8.17 -13.33
CA THR A 44 19.06 7.81 -13.35
C THR A 44 18.20 9.07 -13.51
N ASN A 45 17.30 9.05 -14.49
CA ASN A 45 16.41 10.19 -14.75
C ASN A 45 14.96 9.93 -14.37
N ILE A 46 14.59 8.69 -14.00
CA ILE A 46 13.22 8.30 -13.70
C ILE A 46 13.18 7.56 -12.37
N TYR A 47 12.28 7.99 -11.49
CA TYR A 47 12.10 7.43 -10.16
C TYR A 47 10.63 7.14 -9.87
N ALA A 48 10.32 5.94 -9.39
CA ALA A 48 9.03 5.68 -8.74
C ALA A 48 9.17 5.91 -7.25
N ILE A 49 8.19 6.60 -6.67
CA ILE A 49 8.24 7.06 -5.30
C ILE A 49 6.92 6.74 -4.61
N ASP A 50 7.05 6.23 -3.40
CA ASP A 50 5.94 6.02 -2.49
C ASP A 50 6.33 6.49 -1.09
N THR A 51 5.35 6.67 -0.20
CA THR A 51 5.61 7.06 1.18
C THR A 51 4.69 6.38 2.18
N GLU A 52 5.21 6.13 3.39
CA GLU A 52 4.39 5.67 4.51
C GLU A 52 4.47 6.61 5.69
N SER A 53 3.31 6.98 6.23
CA SER A 53 3.18 7.87 7.37
C SER A 53 2.55 7.15 8.56
N GLN A 54 2.91 7.56 9.78
CA GLN A 54 2.32 7.05 11.00
C GLN A 54 1.75 8.17 11.87
N ILE A 55 0.59 7.94 12.49
CA ILE A 55 0.04 8.86 13.48
C ILE A 55 0.77 8.66 14.82
N ILE A 56 1.49 9.68 15.27
CA ILE A 56 2.16 9.74 16.56
C ILE A 56 1.64 10.96 17.30
N ASN A 57 1.13 10.77 18.52
CA ASN A 57 0.54 11.85 19.33
C ASN A 57 -0.52 12.66 18.57
N LYS A 58 -1.39 11.98 17.81
CA LYS A 58 -2.45 12.56 16.96
C LYS A 58 -1.96 13.40 15.78
N VAL A 59 -0.65 13.37 15.48
CA VAL A 59 -0.04 14.06 14.33
C VAL A 59 0.52 13.01 13.37
N ALA A 60 0.22 13.14 12.08
CA ALA A 60 0.84 12.29 11.07
C ALA A 60 2.30 12.70 10.89
N LYS A 61 3.21 11.72 10.94
CA LYS A 61 4.64 11.90 10.70
C LYS A 61 5.10 10.96 9.60
N GLY A 62 5.91 11.45 8.67
CA GLY A 62 6.52 10.61 7.65
C GLY A 62 7.46 9.59 8.30
N ALA A 63 7.31 8.31 7.96
CA ALA A 63 8.02 7.22 8.61
C ALA A 63 8.98 6.50 7.66
N LEU A 64 8.57 6.29 6.41
CA LEU A 64 9.35 5.61 5.38
C LEU A 64 9.16 6.33 4.05
N VAL A 65 10.24 6.44 3.28
CA VAL A 65 10.18 6.84 1.86
C VAL A 65 10.74 5.70 1.03
N GLN A 66 9.98 5.24 0.04
CA GLN A 66 10.38 4.23 -0.91
C GLN A 66 10.73 4.91 -2.23
N ILE A 67 11.94 4.68 -2.75
CA ILE A 67 12.37 5.25 -4.03
C ILE A 67 12.99 4.16 -4.89
N GLN A 68 12.37 3.83 -6.02
CA GLN A 68 12.93 2.94 -7.02
C GLN A 68 13.64 3.75 -8.11
N PHE A 69 14.90 3.42 -8.34
CA PHE A 69 15.74 3.92 -9.41
C PHE A 69 15.40 3.10 -10.65
N ILE A 70 14.84 3.74 -11.66
CA ILE A 70 14.41 3.07 -12.88
C ILE A 70 15.51 3.27 -13.92
N HIS A 71 16.46 2.33 -13.97
CA HIS A 71 17.51 2.32 -14.98
C HIS A 71 17.05 1.63 -16.26
N SER A 72 16.42 0.47 -16.13
CA SER A 72 15.81 -0.29 -17.22
C SER A 72 14.69 -1.18 -16.69
N ILE A 73 13.99 -1.89 -17.57
CA ILE A 73 13.00 -2.91 -17.18
C ILE A 73 13.63 -4.10 -16.42
N HIS A 74 14.94 -4.28 -16.55
CA HIS A 74 15.67 -5.41 -15.98
C HIS A 74 16.59 -4.99 -14.83
N GLU A 75 16.85 -3.72 -14.59
CA GLU A 75 17.74 -3.34 -13.49
C GLU A 75 17.14 -2.18 -12.72
N SER A 76 16.89 -2.41 -11.44
CA SER A 76 16.43 -1.37 -10.54
C SER A 76 16.98 -1.55 -9.14
N THR A 77 17.27 -0.43 -8.51
CA THR A 77 17.63 -0.36 -7.10
C THR A 77 16.48 0.33 -6.37
N LEU A 78 15.95 -0.27 -5.30
CA LEU A 78 14.96 0.36 -4.44
C LEU A 78 15.62 0.73 -3.12
N ILE A 79 15.50 1.99 -2.74
CA ILE A 79 15.96 2.49 -1.45
C ILE A 79 14.78 2.69 -0.50
N LEU A 80 14.97 2.31 0.75
CA LEU A 80 14.04 2.49 1.86
C LEU A 80 14.68 3.45 2.87
N ILE A 81 14.20 4.69 2.91
CA ILE A 81 14.74 5.72 3.83
C ILE A 81 13.92 5.70 5.11
N GLU A 82 14.53 5.25 6.21
CA GLU A 82 13.87 5.10 7.49
C GLU A 82 13.93 6.40 8.31
N MET A 83 12.92 7.24 8.16
CA MET A 83 12.96 8.65 8.59
C MET A 83 13.21 8.84 10.09
N PHE A 84 12.71 7.93 10.93
CA PHE A 84 12.90 7.97 12.40
C PHE A 84 14.30 7.54 12.85
N TYR A 85 15.09 6.98 11.94
CA TYR A 85 16.41 6.43 12.21
C TYR A 85 17.48 7.11 11.37
N LEU A 86 17.19 8.30 10.83
CA LEU A 86 18.19 9.13 10.15
C LEU A 86 19.34 9.51 11.10
N PRO A 87 20.57 9.68 10.59
CA PRO A 87 21.70 10.17 11.36
C PRO A 87 21.51 11.62 11.79
N ASP A 88 22.35 12.09 12.72
CA ASP A 88 22.37 13.49 13.17
C ASP A 88 22.54 14.45 11.99
N GLN A 89 21.81 15.56 11.98
CA GLN A 89 21.77 16.49 10.84
C GLN A 89 23.14 17.12 10.52
N ASN A 90 24.06 17.20 11.49
CA ASN A 90 25.40 17.72 11.29
C ASN A 90 26.40 16.65 10.84
N SER A 91 26.05 15.37 10.94
CA SER A 91 26.91 14.26 10.56
C SER A 91 27.22 14.25 9.06
N LEU A 92 28.39 13.72 8.71
CA LEU A 92 28.79 13.53 7.31
C LEU A 92 27.80 12.60 6.57
N LEU A 93 27.33 11.55 7.23
CA LEU A 93 26.36 10.61 6.66
C LEU A 93 25.04 11.30 6.32
N PHE A 94 24.50 12.16 7.20
CA PHE A 94 23.27 12.91 6.90
C PHE A 94 23.47 13.84 5.70
N LYS A 95 24.60 14.54 5.62
CA LYS A 95 24.92 15.41 4.47
C LYS A 95 24.97 14.61 3.16
N LYS A 96 25.51 13.39 3.18
CA LYS A 96 25.52 12.48 2.02
C LYS A 96 24.11 11.98 1.66
N ILE A 97 23.28 11.61 2.64
CA ILE A 97 21.87 11.25 2.38
C ILE A 97 21.10 12.45 1.78
N LYS A 98 21.39 13.67 2.24
CA LYS A 98 20.83 14.90 1.68
C LYS A 98 21.30 15.17 0.26
N GLU A 99 22.58 14.93 -0.05
CA GLU A 99 23.14 14.99 -1.41
C GLU A 99 22.46 13.98 -2.34
N LEU A 100 22.25 12.74 -1.87
CA LEU A 100 21.51 11.71 -2.59
C LEU A 100 20.09 12.17 -2.91
N CYS A 101 19.36 12.67 -1.91
CA CYS A 101 18.00 13.19 -2.14
C CYS A 101 18.02 14.38 -3.11
N SER A 102 18.99 15.28 -3.00
CA SER A 102 19.11 16.42 -3.93
C SER A 102 19.35 15.95 -5.36
N SER A 103 20.12 14.86 -5.54
CA SER A 103 20.35 14.24 -6.85
C SER A 103 19.08 13.61 -7.41
N ILE A 104 18.33 12.85 -6.61
CA ILE A 104 17.07 12.20 -7.01
C ILE A 104 15.98 13.22 -7.35
N PHE A 105 15.82 14.23 -6.48
CA PHE A 105 14.74 15.21 -6.59
C PHE A 105 15.10 16.43 -7.46
N GLY A 106 16.24 16.40 -8.15
CA GLY A 106 16.67 17.45 -9.08
C GLY A 106 15.64 17.72 -10.19
N ASP A 107 15.61 18.95 -10.71
CA ASP A 107 14.57 19.42 -11.62
C ASP A 107 14.47 18.57 -12.90
N GLU A 108 15.59 18.09 -13.43
CA GLU A 108 15.64 17.29 -14.68
C GLU A 108 15.03 15.88 -14.54
N ASN A 109 14.89 15.38 -13.31
CA ASN A 109 14.43 14.02 -13.09
C ASN A 109 12.90 13.93 -13.09
N THR A 110 12.38 12.83 -13.62
CA THR A 110 10.96 12.46 -13.58
C THR A 110 10.65 11.66 -12.31
N LYS A 111 9.67 12.13 -11.52
CA LYS A 111 9.24 11.48 -10.27
C LYS A 111 7.82 10.97 -10.46
N ILE A 112 7.60 9.68 -10.32
CA ILE A 112 6.32 9.03 -10.53
C ILE A 112 5.75 8.63 -9.17
N THR A 113 4.53 9.04 -8.87
CA THR A 113 3.81 8.69 -7.63
C THR A 113 2.42 8.16 -7.97
N TRP A 114 1.88 7.27 -7.13
CA TRP A 114 0.47 6.87 -7.23
C TRP A 114 -0.44 7.85 -6.47
N GLY A 115 -0.63 9.03 -7.05
CA GLY A 115 -1.37 10.13 -6.44
C GLY A 115 -0.58 11.43 -6.53
N PRO A 116 -1.16 12.56 -6.07
CA PRO A 116 -0.49 13.85 -6.11
C PRO A 116 0.76 13.87 -5.21
N PHE A 117 1.91 14.21 -5.78
CA PHE A 117 3.21 14.22 -5.10
C PHE A 117 3.21 15.03 -3.78
N ASP A 118 2.62 16.22 -3.77
CA ASP A 118 2.53 17.07 -2.57
C ASP A 118 1.80 16.40 -1.40
N ASN A 119 0.85 15.51 -1.68
CA ASN A 119 0.11 14.79 -0.65
C ASN A 119 0.95 13.72 0.03
N GLU A 120 1.83 13.06 -0.73
CA GLU A 120 2.77 12.05 -0.24
C GLU A 120 3.80 12.71 0.71
N PHE A 121 4.41 13.82 0.27
CA PHE A 121 5.53 14.42 0.99
C PHE A 121 5.17 15.41 2.10
N LYS A 122 3.89 15.76 2.29
CA LYS A 122 3.47 16.78 3.27
C LYS A 122 3.97 16.53 4.70
N ASN A 123 4.15 15.26 5.09
CA ASN A 123 4.58 14.86 6.44
C ASN A 123 6.11 14.67 6.56
N PHE A 124 6.87 14.94 5.50
CA PHE A 124 8.31 14.65 5.41
C PHE A 124 9.19 15.91 5.38
N HIS A 125 8.62 17.09 5.15
CA HIS A 125 9.37 18.35 5.07
C HIS A 125 10.17 18.67 6.34
N SER A 126 9.70 18.24 7.52
CA SER A 126 10.40 18.50 8.79
C SER A 126 11.77 17.83 8.90
N TYR A 127 12.07 16.84 8.06
CA TYR A 127 13.35 16.14 8.08
C TYR A 127 14.47 16.87 7.34
N GLY A 128 14.17 17.94 6.59
CA GLY A 128 15.19 18.72 5.89
C GLY A 128 15.86 18.02 4.69
N LEU A 129 15.33 16.87 4.27
CA LEU A 129 15.76 16.15 3.06
C LEU A 129 15.03 16.61 1.79
N PHE A 130 13.82 17.18 1.94
CA PHE A 130 12.94 17.54 0.81
C PHE A 130 12.49 19.01 0.91
N GLU A 131 12.84 19.81 -0.08
CA GLU A 131 12.51 21.23 -0.10
C GLU A 131 11.11 21.45 -0.71
N LYS A 132 10.22 22.05 0.09
CA LYS A 132 8.84 22.29 -0.33
C LYS A 132 8.77 23.23 -1.53
N GLY A 133 7.98 22.85 -2.55
CA GLY A 133 7.73 23.68 -3.73
C GLY A 133 8.88 23.74 -4.74
N LYS A 134 9.95 22.96 -4.54
CA LYS A 134 11.06 22.87 -5.49
C LYS A 134 11.03 21.62 -6.36
N ILE A 135 10.21 20.62 -6.00
CA ILE A 135 10.19 19.36 -6.73
C ILE A 135 9.31 19.53 -7.97
N LYS A 136 9.96 19.62 -9.13
CA LYS A 136 9.33 19.67 -10.46
C LYS A 136 9.28 18.29 -11.12
N ASN A 137 8.65 18.22 -12.29
CA ASN A 137 8.60 17.03 -13.15
C ASN A 137 8.04 15.79 -12.44
N THR A 138 6.91 15.99 -11.76
CA THR A 138 6.17 14.93 -11.08
C THR A 138 5.03 14.41 -11.94
N ILE A 139 4.90 13.08 -12.06
CA ILE A 139 3.80 12.41 -12.74
C ILE A 139 2.90 11.77 -11.68
N ASN A 140 1.66 12.25 -11.60
CA ASN A 140 0.60 11.55 -10.87
C ASN A 140 0.09 10.38 -11.72
N LEU A 141 0.64 9.19 -11.52
CA LEU A 141 0.33 8.03 -12.37
C LEU A 141 -1.15 7.61 -12.29
N GLN A 142 -1.83 7.91 -11.19
CA GLN A 142 -3.26 7.60 -11.02
C GLN A 142 -4.13 8.35 -12.05
N ASP A 143 -3.82 9.62 -12.33
CA ASP A 143 -4.57 10.43 -13.30
C ASP A 143 -4.31 9.94 -14.72
N HIS A 144 -3.04 9.65 -15.02
CA HIS A 144 -2.62 9.12 -16.32
C HIS A 144 -3.19 7.73 -16.58
N PHE A 145 -3.21 6.87 -15.57
CA PHE A 145 -3.84 5.55 -15.63
C PHE A 145 -5.34 5.68 -15.95
N SER A 146 -6.04 6.60 -15.29
CA SER A 146 -7.47 6.83 -15.52
C SER A 146 -7.75 7.24 -16.97
N GLY A 147 -6.94 8.15 -17.51
CA GLY A 147 -7.04 8.58 -18.91
C GLY A 147 -6.69 7.46 -19.90
N TRP A 148 -5.61 6.72 -19.63
CA TRP A 148 -5.19 5.56 -20.43
C TRP A 148 -6.29 4.50 -20.46
N TYR A 149 -6.80 4.07 -19.31
CA TYR A 149 -7.82 3.02 -19.20
C TYR A 149 -9.11 3.35 -19.95
N ASN A 150 -9.56 4.60 -19.89
CA ASN A 150 -10.77 5.04 -20.60
C ASN A 150 -10.65 4.97 -22.14
N LYS A 151 -9.42 4.99 -22.68
CA LYS A 151 -9.17 4.81 -24.12
C LYS A 151 -9.20 3.35 -24.56
N PHE A 152 -9.08 2.41 -23.62
CA PHE A 152 -9.05 0.96 -23.89
C PHE A 152 -10.23 0.23 -23.21
N PRO A 153 -11.48 0.46 -23.66
CA PRO A 153 -12.68 -0.03 -22.99
C PRO A 153 -12.85 -1.57 -23.00
N SER A 154 -11.99 -2.29 -23.73
CA SER A 154 -11.97 -3.76 -23.76
C SER A 154 -11.44 -4.38 -22.45
N ILE A 155 -10.73 -3.61 -21.62
CA ILE A 155 -10.22 -4.09 -20.33
C ILE A 155 -11.35 -3.98 -19.29
N THR A 156 -12.12 -5.05 -19.10
CA THR A 156 -13.23 -5.06 -18.12
C THR A 156 -12.70 -5.24 -16.70
N HIS A 157 -13.07 -4.34 -15.78
CA HIS A 157 -12.87 -4.55 -14.35
C HIS A 157 -14.13 -5.17 -13.73
N PRO A 158 -14.04 -6.30 -13.01
CA PRO A 158 -15.20 -7.00 -12.41
C PRO A 158 -16.06 -6.17 -11.44
N VAL A 159 -15.57 -5.01 -10.95
CA VAL A 159 -16.24 -4.20 -9.93
C VAL A 159 -16.73 -2.85 -10.49
N ARG A 160 -16.36 -2.48 -11.73
CA ARG A 160 -16.65 -1.15 -12.31
C ARG A 160 -17.52 -1.18 -13.57
N GLU A 161 -18.41 -2.16 -13.69
CA GLU A 161 -19.39 -2.20 -14.79
C GLU A 161 -20.33 -0.97 -14.82
N SER A 162 -20.43 -0.19 -13.73
CA SER A 162 -21.05 1.14 -13.76
C SER A 162 -20.04 2.23 -14.12
N ARG A 163 -19.98 2.64 -15.40
CA ARG A 163 -19.11 3.70 -15.94
C ARG A 163 -19.32 5.11 -15.34
N GLU A 164 -20.28 5.31 -14.45
CA GLU A 164 -20.68 6.64 -13.95
C GLU A 164 -19.94 7.14 -12.70
N GLN A 165 -19.02 6.36 -12.11
CA GLN A 165 -18.22 6.85 -10.99
C GLN A 165 -16.79 7.11 -11.46
N GLN A 166 -16.49 8.39 -11.76
CA GLN A 166 -15.14 8.99 -11.84
C GLN A 166 -14.42 8.87 -10.47
N ALA A 167 -14.27 7.67 -9.96
CA ALA A 167 -13.63 7.41 -8.69
C ALA A 167 -12.13 7.20 -8.92
N ASN A 168 -11.32 7.89 -8.11
CA ASN A 168 -9.86 7.71 -8.04
C ASN A 168 -9.54 6.20 -7.96
N TRP A 169 -8.68 5.73 -8.85
CA TRP A 169 -8.28 4.33 -8.91
C TRP A 169 -7.37 3.98 -7.74
N SER A 170 -7.68 2.93 -6.98
CA SER A 170 -6.68 2.40 -6.05
C SER A 170 -5.59 1.68 -6.86
N LEU A 171 -4.35 1.68 -6.36
CA LEU A 171 -3.25 0.97 -7.01
C LEU A 171 -3.57 -0.53 -7.14
N GLN A 172 -4.15 -1.12 -6.10
CA GLN A 172 -4.59 -2.52 -6.09
C GLN A 172 -5.61 -2.81 -7.21
N ASP A 173 -6.58 -1.92 -7.44
CA ASP A 173 -7.58 -2.09 -8.50
C ASP A 173 -6.95 -2.01 -9.88
N ALA A 174 -6.03 -1.06 -10.08
CA ALA A 174 -5.31 -0.93 -11.34
C ALA A 174 -4.48 -2.19 -11.63
N MET A 175 -3.78 -2.71 -10.61
CA MET A 175 -2.99 -3.94 -10.73
C MET A 175 -3.85 -5.18 -11.01
N ALA A 176 -4.97 -5.35 -10.31
CA ALA A 176 -5.89 -6.45 -10.54
C ALA A 176 -6.52 -6.37 -11.94
N THR A 177 -6.90 -5.17 -12.38
CA THR A 177 -7.56 -4.96 -13.67
C THR A 177 -6.63 -5.23 -14.86
N VAL A 178 -5.40 -4.71 -14.80
CA VAL A 178 -4.47 -4.79 -15.92
C VAL A 178 -3.70 -6.10 -15.94
N PHE A 179 -3.18 -6.50 -14.78
CA PHE A 179 -2.23 -7.61 -14.70
C PHE A 179 -2.83 -8.86 -14.08
N GLN A 180 -4.10 -8.82 -13.64
CA GLN A 180 -4.73 -9.92 -12.91
C GLN A 180 -3.88 -10.36 -11.71
N GLN A 181 -3.32 -9.39 -10.99
CA GLN A 181 -2.45 -9.61 -9.84
C GLN A 181 -2.97 -8.91 -8.59
N PHE A 182 -2.91 -9.61 -7.46
CA PHE A 182 -3.28 -9.12 -6.14
C PHE A 182 -2.11 -8.41 -5.47
N LEU A 183 -2.24 -7.11 -5.28
CA LEU A 183 -1.32 -6.31 -4.46
C LEU A 183 -1.81 -6.31 -3.01
N ASP A 184 -1.09 -6.94 -2.08
CA ASP A 184 -1.57 -7.07 -0.69
C ASP A 184 -1.61 -5.73 0.04
N LYS A 185 -2.76 -5.37 0.62
CA LYS A 185 -2.96 -4.14 1.40
C LYS A 185 -3.04 -4.35 2.92
N ASN A 186 -2.59 -5.51 3.41
CA ASN A 186 -2.57 -5.81 4.85
C ASN A 186 -1.67 -4.87 5.67
N GLU A 187 -0.60 -4.34 5.07
CA GLU A 187 0.41 -3.54 5.79
C GLU A 187 0.16 -2.02 5.68
N THR A 188 -0.85 -1.57 4.94
CA THR A 188 -1.14 -0.13 4.75
C THR A 188 -1.32 0.64 6.06
N VAL A 189 -1.87 0.00 7.10
CA VAL A 189 -2.04 0.62 8.42
C VAL A 189 -1.20 -0.14 9.43
N ASN A 190 0.07 0.24 9.54
CA ASN A 190 1.02 -0.41 10.43
C ASN A 190 1.90 0.57 11.21
N LYS A 191 2.81 0.03 12.05
CA LYS A 191 3.79 0.79 12.82
C LYS A 191 5.05 1.06 11.99
N TRP A 192 4.95 1.90 10.96
CA TRP A 192 6.05 2.22 10.05
C TRP A 192 7.28 2.86 10.71
N CYS A 193 7.15 3.47 11.90
CA CYS A 193 8.28 4.02 12.64
C CYS A 193 9.06 2.96 13.45
N CYS A 194 8.85 1.66 13.21
CA CYS A 194 9.41 0.57 14.03
C CYS A 194 10.88 0.21 13.76
N GLY A 195 11.46 0.74 12.67
CA GLY A 195 12.76 0.33 12.17
C GLY A 195 12.65 -1.00 11.44
N LEU A 196 12.75 -1.00 10.11
CA LEU A 196 12.59 -2.18 9.26
C LEU A 196 13.90 -2.95 9.11
N ASP A 197 15.03 -2.28 8.92
CA ASP A 197 16.34 -2.94 8.82
C ASP A 197 16.70 -3.65 10.13
N PHE A 198 17.06 -4.93 10.03
CA PHE A 198 17.50 -5.73 11.17
C PHE A 198 18.79 -5.24 11.81
N LYS A 199 19.64 -4.50 11.10
CA LYS A 199 20.83 -3.82 11.64
C LYS A 199 20.48 -2.81 12.73
N LEU A 200 19.27 -2.24 12.70
CA LEU A 200 18.79 -1.33 13.75
C LEU A 200 18.51 -2.06 15.08
N ASN A 201 18.46 -3.39 15.08
CA ASN A 201 18.14 -4.22 16.26
C ASN A 201 16.82 -3.86 16.95
N THR A 202 15.91 -3.16 16.25
CA THR A 202 14.62 -2.70 16.80
C THR A 202 13.61 -3.84 16.96
N TRP A 203 13.81 -4.94 16.25
CA TRP A 203 13.04 -6.18 16.37
C TRP A 203 13.16 -6.83 17.75
N LYS A 204 14.17 -6.47 18.56
CA LYS A 204 14.30 -6.92 19.95
C LYS A 204 13.25 -6.30 20.90
N LYS A 205 12.46 -5.34 20.42
CA LYS A 205 11.36 -4.72 21.17
C LYS A 205 10.05 -5.37 20.79
N LYS A 206 9.22 -5.72 21.78
CA LYS A 206 7.85 -6.23 21.58
C LYS A 206 6.94 -5.12 21.02
N LEU A 207 6.75 -5.11 19.70
CA LEU A 207 5.87 -4.18 18.99
C LEU A 207 4.68 -4.87 18.31
N PHE A 208 4.87 -6.09 17.82
CA PHE A 208 3.92 -6.87 17.04
C PHE A 208 3.45 -8.13 17.76
N SER A 209 4.30 -8.76 18.59
CA SER A 209 3.88 -9.95 19.33
C SER A 209 2.75 -9.64 20.32
N LYS A 210 1.74 -10.52 20.42
CA LYS A 210 0.54 -10.27 21.23
C LYS A 210 0.78 -10.50 22.73
N ASN A 211 1.32 -11.65 23.11
CA ASN A 211 1.33 -12.12 24.51
C ASN A 211 2.70 -11.99 25.18
N HIS A 212 3.68 -12.75 24.70
CA HIS A 212 5.08 -12.64 25.07
C HIS A 212 5.87 -12.07 23.90
N TYR A 213 7.09 -11.61 24.15
CA TYR A 213 8.00 -11.26 23.06
C TYR A 213 8.32 -12.53 22.27
N ASN A 214 8.17 -12.47 20.95
CA ASN A 214 8.56 -13.53 20.04
C ASN A 214 9.39 -12.91 18.92
N ALA A 215 10.69 -13.25 18.88
CA ALA A 215 11.63 -12.70 17.90
C ALA A 215 11.21 -12.99 16.45
N ASN A 216 10.70 -14.21 16.19
CA ASN A 216 10.28 -14.62 14.86
C ASN A 216 9.07 -13.81 14.40
N GLU A 217 8.05 -13.63 15.25
CA GLU A 217 6.89 -12.79 14.92
C GLU A 217 7.28 -11.33 14.63
N GLU A 218 8.25 -10.78 15.38
CA GLU A 218 8.74 -9.41 15.17
C GLU A 218 9.51 -9.24 13.86
N GLN A 219 10.31 -10.24 13.49
CA GLN A 219 11.10 -10.25 12.26
C GLN A 219 10.24 -10.54 11.04
N GLU A 220 9.37 -11.56 11.09
CA GLU A 220 8.42 -11.89 10.03
C GLU A 220 7.51 -10.70 9.70
N LYS A 221 7.04 -9.98 10.73
CA LYS A 221 6.22 -8.79 10.50
C LYS A 221 6.97 -7.69 9.77
N ARG A 222 8.25 -7.47 10.08
CA ARG A 222 9.09 -6.49 9.37
C ARG A 222 9.38 -6.92 7.93
N ILE A 223 9.64 -8.21 7.69
CA ILE A 223 9.78 -8.76 6.34
C ILE A 223 8.49 -8.53 5.53
N SER A 224 7.32 -8.80 6.11
CA SER A 224 6.02 -8.51 5.48
C SER A 224 5.88 -7.04 5.11
N MET A 225 6.25 -6.12 6.02
CA MET A 225 6.22 -4.68 5.77
C MET A 225 7.22 -4.22 4.69
N ILE A 226 8.42 -4.80 4.66
CA ILE A 226 9.41 -4.55 3.58
C ILE A 226 8.85 -5.02 2.24
N ASN A 227 8.33 -6.24 2.17
CA ASN A 227 7.74 -6.80 0.96
C ASN A 227 6.56 -5.95 0.45
N TYR A 228 5.72 -5.47 1.36
CA TYR A 228 4.65 -4.52 1.01
C TYR A 228 5.22 -3.23 0.39
N ALA A 229 6.19 -2.59 1.06
CA ALA A 229 6.76 -1.33 0.61
C ALA A 229 7.45 -1.46 -0.76
N VAL A 230 8.12 -2.60 -0.99
CA VAL A 230 8.71 -2.97 -2.26
C VAL A 230 7.63 -3.19 -3.33
N ALA A 231 6.58 -3.95 -3.00
CA ALA A 231 5.52 -4.28 -3.94
C ALA A 231 4.74 -3.04 -4.38
N ASP A 232 4.42 -2.11 -3.46
CA ASP A 232 3.69 -0.89 -3.79
C ASP A 232 4.50 -0.01 -4.75
N CYS A 233 5.79 0.22 -4.47
CA CYS A 233 6.64 1.05 -5.32
C CYS A 233 6.89 0.41 -6.70
N THR A 234 7.16 -0.90 -6.74
CA THR A 234 7.40 -1.62 -8.02
C THR A 234 6.13 -1.80 -8.86
N ALA A 235 4.95 -1.90 -8.24
CA ALA A 235 3.67 -1.90 -8.94
C ALA A 235 3.44 -0.59 -9.71
N VAL A 236 3.82 0.56 -9.13
CA VAL A 236 3.78 1.86 -9.81
C VAL A 236 4.68 1.85 -11.05
N THR A 237 5.91 1.36 -10.93
CA THR A 237 6.83 1.22 -12.07
C THR A 237 6.28 0.32 -13.16
N LYS A 238 5.68 -0.82 -12.79
CA LYS A 238 5.08 -1.76 -13.75
C LYS A 238 3.92 -1.13 -14.52
N LEU A 239 3.04 -0.37 -13.84
CA LEU A 239 1.97 0.38 -14.50
C LEU A 239 2.53 1.50 -15.38
N TYR A 240 3.60 2.17 -14.95
CA TYR A 240 4.23 3.23 -15.73
C TYR A 240 4.72 2.72 -17.09
N PHE A 241 5.44 1.60 -17.12
CA PHE A 241 5.91 1.02 -18.38
C PHE A 241 4.78 0.48 -19.26
N MET A 242 3.67 0.04 -18.66
CA MET A 242 2.49 -0.34 -19.44
C MET A 242 1.86 0.89 -20.12
N ILE A 243 1.75 2.02 -19.42
CA ILE A 243 1.19 3.26 -19.98
C ILE A 243 2.13 3.90 -21.00
N TYR A 244 3.45 3.78 -20.78
CA TYR A 244 4.50 4.38 -21.61
C TYR A 244 5.50 3.32 -22.11
N PRO A 245 5.09 2.45 -23.05
CA PRO A 245 5.93 1.35 -23.51
C PRO A 245 7.23 1.82 -24.18
N LEU A 246 7.22 2.97 -24.85
CA LEU A 246 8.43 3.55 -25.46
C LEU A 246 9.52 3.90 -24.44
N ASN A 247 9.15 4.16 -23.19
CA ASN A 247 10.11 4.44 -22.12
C ASN A 247 10.74 3.16 -21.57
N ALA A 248 10.22 1.97 -21.92
CA ALA A 248 10.85 0.70 -21.60
C ALA A 248 12.12 0.46 -22.44
N THR A 249 12.23 1.10 -23.61
CA THR A 249 13.33 0.95 -24.56
C THR A 249 14.49 1.91 -24.31
N ILE A 250 14.53 2.60 -23.15
CA ILE A 250 15.65 3.49 -22.81
C ILE A 250 16.93 2.65 -22.76
N GLN A 251 17.66 2.67 -23.87
CA GLN A 251 18.98 2.07 -24.03
C GLN A 251 19.93 2.86 -23.15
N THR A 252 20.42 2.21 -22.12
CA THR A 252 21.54 2.72 -21.37
C THR A 252 22.80 2.53 -22.21
N ASN A 253 23.30 3.61 -22.79
CA ASN A 253 24.70 3.68 -23.22
C ASN A 253 25.58 3.65 -21.96
N TYR A 254 25.64 2.50 -21.28
CA TYR A 254 26.66 2.27 -20.27
C TYR A 254 27.92 1.84 -21.01
N GLU A 255 28.92 2.72 -21.05
CA GLU A 255 30.30 2.26 -21.20
C GLU A 255 30.60 1.39 -19.98
N THR A 256 30.63 0.07 -20.18
CA THR A 256 31.00 -0.89 -19.15
C THR A 256 32.37 -0.52 -18.59
N PRO A 257 32.51 -0.15 -17.31
CA PRO A 257 33.83 0.02 -16.71
C PRO A 257 34.56 -1.32 -16.76
N LYS A 258 35.80 -1.34 -17.25
CA LYS A 258 36.64 -2.54 -17.30
C LYS A 258 36.68 -3.21 -15.93
N THR A 259 36.15 -4.42 -15.84
CA THR A 259 36.09 -5.23 -14.62
C THR A 259 37.51 -5.49 -14.10
N ALA A 260 37.86 -4.91 -12.96
CA ALA A 260 38.99 -5.38 -12.16
C ALA A 260 38.52 -6.64 -11.40
N SER A 261 38.98 -7.81 -11.86
CA SER A 261 38.79 -9.08 -11.19
C SER A 261 39.40 -9.02 -9.79
N THR A 262 38.56 -8.96 -8.75
CA THR A 262 38.98 -9.12 -7.36
C THR A 262 38.34 -10.40 -6.84
N ASN A 263 39.14 -11.46 -6.72
CA ASN A 263 38.72 -12.70 -6.07
C ASN A 263 38.58 -12.44 -4.58
N ILE A 264 37.36 -12.48 -4.04
CA ILE A 264 37.12 -12.47 -2.60
C ILE A 264 36.96 -13.94 -2.17
N THR A 265 38.01 -14.48 -1.58
CA THR A 265 37.97 -15.74 -0.83
C THR A 265 37.37 -15.45 0.55
N LEU A 266 36.24 -16.06 0.87
CA LEU A 266 35.68 -16.03 2.22
C LEU A 266 36.36 -17.13 3.05
N ASN A 267 37.31 -16.74 3.90
CA ASN A 267 37.78 -17.58 5.00
C ASN A 267 36.71 -17.54 6.11
N ILE A 268 36.08 -18.68 6.37
CA ILE A 268 35.26 -18.93 7.55
C ILE A 268 36.06 -19.90 8.41
N ASP A 269 36.97 -19.37 9.20
CA ASP A 269 37.64 -20.06 10.31
C ASP A 269 37.86 -19.01 11.40
N ASP A 270 36.86 -18.83 12.25
CA ASP A 270 37.02 -18.60 13.69
C ASP A 270 35.66 -18.45 14.34
N LEU A 271 35.28 -19.46 15.14
CA LEU A 271 34.60 -19.38 16.44
C LEU A 271 33.99 -20.75 16.82
N THR A 272 34.86 -21.60 17.36
CA THR A 272 34.68 -22.53 18.50
C THR A 272 33.30 -23.13 18.82
N ASP A 273 33.21 -24.45 18.63
CA ASP A 273 33.13 -25.47 19.70
C ASP A 273 32.06 -25.30 20.80
N ILE A 274 30.87 -25.91 20.58
CA ILE A 274 30.00 -26.41 21.65
C ILE A 274 29.34 -27.73 21.19
N SER A 275 29.71 -28.79 21.91
CA SER A 275 29.20 -30.16 22.04
C SER A 275 27.98 -30.64 21.24
N GLU A 276 28.18 -31.81 20.63
CA GLU A 276 27.21 -32.80 20.17
C GLU A 276 26.23 -33.24 21.28
N ASP A 277 24.92 -33.14 21.02
CA ASP A 277 23.94 -34.22 21.21
C ASP A 277 22.51 -33.75 20.85
N ASP A 278 21.72 -34.68 20.30
CA ASP A 278 20.29 -34.63 19.95
C ASP A 278 19.86 -33.92 18.64
N GLU A 279 19.95 -34.65 17.53
CA GLU A 279 19.09 -34.44 16.35
C GLU A 279 17.68 -35.03 16.56
N PRO A 280 16.60 -34.24 16.46
CA PRO A 280 15.30 -34.77 16.08
C PRO A 280 15.06 -34.63 14.57
N LYS A 281 14.87 -35.79 13.91
CA LYS A 281 14.37 -35.92 12.53
C LYS A 281 13.04 -35.17 12.36
N ILE A 282 13.08 -34.01 11.72
CA ILE A 282 11.87 -33.34 11.22
C ILE A 282 11.57 -33.87 9.82
N LEU A 283 10.54 -34.70 9.74
CA LEU A 283 9.86 -35.12 8.51
C LEU A 283 9.35 -33.90 7.73
N MET A 284 9.97 -33.60 6.60
CA MET A 284 9.37 -32.74 5.58
C MET A 284 8.26 -33.51 4.85
N PRO A 285 7.04 -32.97 4.71
CA PRO A 285 6.04 -33.52 3.81
C PRO A 285 6.49 -33.33 2.36
N ARG A 286 6.65 -34.44 1.62
CA ARG A 286 6.73 -34.43 0.17
C ARG A 286 5.39 -33.94 -0.39
N PHE A 287 5.38 -32.73 -0.97
CA PHE A 287 4.32 -32.29 -1.86
C PHE A 287 4.73 -32.61 -3.30
N ASP A 288 4.56 -33.86 -3.70
CA ASP A 288 4.55 -34.25 -5.10
C ASP A 288 3.17 -33.94 -5.66
N LYS A 289 3.03 -32.80 -6.35
CA LYS A 289 2.03 -32.53 -7.41
C LYS A 289 2.31 -31.18 -8.02
N GLU A 290 2.94 -31.19 -9.19
CA GLU A 290 3.00 -30.04 -10.10
C GLU A 290 1.59 -29.55 -10.43
N PRO A 291 1.26 -28.26 -10.21
CA PRO A 291 0.09 -27.68 -10.84
C PRO A 291 0.40 -27.46 -12.33
N GLN A 292 -0.39 -28.12 -13.18
CA GLN A 292 -0.39 -27.90 -14.63
C GLN A 292 -0.56 -26.41 -14.93
N LYS A 293 0.45 -25.82 -15.57
CA LYS A 293 0.40 -24.48 -16.15
C LYS A 293 -0.69 -24.41 -17.22
N LEU A 294 -1.83 -23.82 -16.88
CA LEU A 294 -2.68 -23.13 -17.85
C LEU A 294 -2.36 -21.64 -17.75
N LEU A 295 -1.21 -21.27 -18.32
CA LEU A 295 -1.02 -19.90 -18.79
C LEU A 295 -1.87 -19.76 -20.07
N PRO A 296 -2.67 -18.69 -20.24
CA PRO A 296 -3.06 -18.30 -21.57
C PRO A 296 -1.78 -18.04 -22.36
N LYS A 297 -1.59 -18.77 -23.46
CA LYS A 297 -0.60 -18.39 -24.46
C LYS A 297 -1.04 -17.01 -24.97
N PHE A 298 -0.31 -15.98 -24.56
CA PHE A 298 -0.30 -14.74 -25.33
C PHE A 298 0.49 -15.05 -26.59
N ASP A 299 -0.19 -15.10 -27.73
CA ASP A 299 0.45 -15.17 -29.02
C ASP A 299 1.30 -13.90 -29.20
N GLU A 300 2.62 -14.08 -29.32
CA GLU A 300 3.61 -13.03 -29.63
C GLU A 300 3.48 -12.46 -31.06
N GLN A 301 2.35 -12.69 -31.75
CA GLN A 301 2.13 -12.26 -33.12
C GLN A 301 0.92 -11.34 -33.20
N ASN A 302 1.09 -10.11 -32.71
CA ASN A 302 0.49 -8.87 -33.23
C ASN A 302 0.77 -7.73 -32.24
N TYR A 303 2.04 -7.36 -32.10
CA TYR A 303 2.31 -5.96 -31.76
C TYR A 303 1.94 -5.15 -32.99
N VAL A 304 0.75 -4.55 -32.98
CA VAL A 304 0.46 -3.43 -33.86
C VAL A 304 1.38 -2.30 -33.38
N THR A 305 2.51 -2.11 -34.06
CA THR A 305 3.28 -0.89 -33.96
C THR A 305 2.37 0.22 -34.46
N ILE A 306 1.66 0.89 -33.55
CA ILE A 306 0.94 2.13 -33.89
C ILE A 306 2.03 3.19 -33.92
N GLU A 307 2.56 3.45 -35.12
CA GLU A 307 3.29 4.68 -35.40
C GLU A 307 2.28 5.82 -35.29
N ALA A 308 2.13 6.38 -34.09
CA ALA A 308 1.43 7.65 -33.95
C ALA A 308 2.26 8.69 -34.71
N THR A 309 1.67 9.23 -35.77
CA THR A 309 2.34 10.25 -36.58
C THR A 309 2.56 11.51 -35.74
N GLU A 310 3.61 12.29 -36.03
CA GLU A 310 3.85 13.59 -35.38
C GLU A 310 2.60 14.49 -35.43
N GLU A 311 1.75 14.32 -36.45
CA GLU A 311 0.47 15.02 -36.59
C GLU A 311 -0.54 14.64 -35.50
N GLU A 312 -0.70 13.35 -35.18
CA GLU A 312 -1.60 12.89 -34.11
C GLU A 312 -1.14 13.34 -32.71
N MET A 313 0.18 13.42 -32.51
CA MET A 313 0.76 13.90 -31.25
C MET A 313 0.64 15.42 -31.11
N ASN A 314 0.74 16.17 -32.21
CA ASN A 314 0.49 17.61 -32.23
C ASN A 314 -1.00 17.95 -32.07
N GLU A 315 -1.91 17.17 -32.65
CA GLU A 315 -3.35 17.32 -32.47
C GLU A 315 -3.77 16.99 -31.03
N PHE A 316 -3.13 16.00 -30.40
CA PHE A 316 -3.30 15.69 -28.98
C PHE A 316 -2.85 16.83 -28.05
N ASN A 317 -1.72 17.48 -28.36
CA ASN A 317 -1.22 18.63 -27.60
C ASN A 317 -2.11 19.87 -27.78
N ALA A 318 -2.67 20.09 -28.98
CA ALA A 318 -3.62 21.16 -29.26
C ALA A 318 -4.97 20.97 -28.55
N GLN A 319 -5.52 19.75 -28.55
CA GLN A 319 -6.75 19.42 -27.81
C GLN A 319 -6.55 19.53 -26.29
N LYS A 320 -5.37 19.17 -25.78
CA LYS A 320 -5.03 19.31 -24.36
C LYS A 320 -4.96 20.78 -23.93
N GLN A 321 -4.45 21.68 -24.77
CA GLN A 321 -4.47 23.12 -24.49
C GLN A 321 -5.89 23.69 -24.50
N GLN A 322 -6.77 23.23 -25.40
CA GLN A 322 -8.18 23.63 -25.41
C GLN A 322 -8.97 23.09 -24.19
N GLN A 323 -8.78 21.82 -23.80
CA GLN A 323 -9.40 21.28 -22.58
C GLN A 323 -8.89 21.95 -21.31
N THR A 324 -7.62 22.34 -21.25
CA THR A 324 -7.06 23.08 -20.10
C THR A 324 -7.67 24.49 -19.99
N GLN A 325 -7.99 25.13 -21.13
CA GLN A 325 -8.72 26.41 -21.12
C GLN A 325 -10.20 26.25 -20.73
N GLU A 326 -10.88 25.19 -21.16
CA GLU A 326 -12.28 24.93 -20.78
C GLU A 326 -12.45 24.50 -19.32
N GLU A 327 -11.53 23.71 -18.75
CA GLU A 327 -11.53 23.35 -17.32
C GLU A 327 -11.21 24.53 -16.40
N THR A 328 -10.49 25.54 -16.89
CA THR A 328 -10.26 26.79 -16.14
C THR A 328 -11.57 27.59 -15.96
N THR A 329 -12.60 27.33 -16.77
CA THR A 329 -13.93 27.95 -16.65
C THR A 329 -14.90 27.20 -15.73
N ARG A 330 -14.63 25.93 -15.37
CA ARG A 330 -15.42 25.20 -14.37
C ARG A 330 -14.83 25.41 -12.99
N THR A 331 -14.99 26.63 -12.49
CA THR A 331 -14.81 26.98 -11.08
C THR A 331 -15.61 26.00 -10.22
N THR A 332 -14.94 25.00 -9.65
CA THR A 332 -15.47 24.23 -8.53
C THR A 332 -15.54 25.20 -7.37
N THR A 333 -16.68 25.85 -7.21
CA THR A 333 -16.96 26.72 -6.06
C THR A 333 -16.71 25.89 -4.82
N LYS A 334 -15.59 26.14 -4.14
CA LYS A 334 -15.25 25.50 -2.87
C LYS A 334 -16.40 25.78 -1.92
N LEU A 335 -17.29 24.79 -1.75
CA LEU A 335 -18.45 24.91 -0.86
C LEU A 335 -17.97 25.46 0.48
N SER A 336 -18.60 26.55 0.90
CA SER A 336 -18.22 27.21 2.14
C SER A 336 -18.40 26.23 3.32
N LYS A 337 -17.72 26.51 4.44
CA LYS A 337 -17.87 25.68 5.66
C LYS A 337 -19.35 25.55 6.07
N SER A 338 -20.15 26.59 5.86
CA SER A 338 -21.59 26.59 6.18
C SER A 338 -22.39 25.67 5.25
N GLU A 339 -22.08 25.63 3.95
CA GLU A 339 -22.76 24.75 2.99
C GLU A 339 -22.41 23.27 3.21
N LYS A 340 -21.15 22.98 3.54
CA LYS A 340 -20.72 21.63 3.96
C LYS A 340 -21.48 21.20 5.21
N GLN A 341 -21.66 22.09 6.18
CA GLN A 341 -22.45 21.81 7.38
C GLN A 341 -23.95 21.64 7.05
N ARG A 342 -24.50 22.46 6.15
CA ARG A 342 -25.89 22.34 5.68
C ARG A 342 -26.13 20.98 5.01
N LYS A 343 -25.24 20.53 4.13
CA LYS A 343 -25.32 19.21 3.50
C LYS A 343 -25.23 18.06 4.52
N LYS A 344 -24.36 18.17 5.54
CA LYS A 344 -24.29 17.21 6.65
C LYS A 344 -25.61 17.15 7.43
N ASN A 345 -26.18 18.31 7.77
CA ASN A 345 -27.46 18.40 8.49
C ASN A 345 -28.63 17.85 7.66
N LEU A 346 -28.67 18.14 6.35
CA LEU A 346 -29.68 17.59 5.44
C LEU A 346 -29.56 16.06 5.34
N LYS A 347 -28.34 15.53 5.21
CA LYS A 347 -28.10 14.08 5.21
C LYS A 347 -28.52 13.43 6.52
N LEU A 348 -28.29 14.09 7.66
CA LEU A 348 -28.72 13.61 8.97
C LEU A 348 -30.25 13.62 9.11
N LYS A 349 -30.92 14.71 8.74
CA LYS A 349 -32.39 14.82 8.73
C LYS A 349 -33.03 13.79 7.80
N TRP A 350 -32.45 13.59 6.61
CA TRP A 350 -32.91 12.58 5.67
C TRP A 350 -32.79 11.18 6.26
N LYS A 351 -31.64 10.84 6.87
CA LYS A 351 -31.47 9.57 7.57
C LYS A 351 -32.47 9.39 8.71
N GLN A 352 -32.69 10.42 9.53
CA GLN A 352 -33.68 10.37 10.61
C GLN A 352 -35.10 10.13 10.11
N LYS A 353 -35.48 10.77 8.99
CA LYS A 353 -36.82 10.62 8.39
C LYS A 353 -37.02 9.26 7.69
N HIS A 354 -35.97 8.68 7.15
CA HIS A 354 -36.02 7.42 6.38
C HIS A 354 -35.36 6.24 7.11
N HIS A 355 -35.10 6.39 8.41
CA HIS A 355 -34.59 5.27 9.21
C HIS A 355 -35.72 4.23 9.29
N PRO A 356 -35.46 2.97 8.90
CA PRO A 356 -36.47 1.92 9.02
C PRO A 356 -36.93 1.86 10.48
N ASN A 357 -38.24 1.91 10.70
CA ASN A 357 -38.78 1.78 12.04
C ASN A 357 -38.71 0.32 12.45
N PHE A 358 -37.66 -0.05 13.19
CA PHE A 358 -37.50 -1.40 13.74
C PHE A 358 -38.42 -1.55 14.96
N GLN A 359 -39.67 -1.94 14.69
CA GLN A 359 -40.69 -2.12 15.72
C GLN A 359 -40.35 -3.26 16.68
N TYR A 360 -39.66 -4.30 16.18
CA TYR A 360 -39.28 -5.47 16.95
C TYR A 360 -37.87 -5.29 17.50
N LYS A 361 -37.69 -5.45 18.81
CA LYS A 361 -36.41 -5.22 19.48
C LYS A 361 -36.09 -6.36 20.43
N ILE A 362 -34.84 -6.79 20.42
CA ILE A 362 -34.30 -7.74 21.40
C ILE A 362 -33.19 -7.07 22.20
N LYS A 363 -33.20 -7.28 23.51
CA LYS A 363 -32.24 -6.71 24.47
C LYS A 363 -31.38 -7.80 25.06
N ARG A 364 -30.07 -7.57 25.12
CA ARG A 364 -29.12 -8.52 25.70
C ARG A 364 -28.05 -7.83 26.54
N PRO A 365 -27.66 -8.42 27.67
CA PRO A 365 -26.50 -7.95 28.40
C PRO A 365 -25.26 -8.10 27.51
N ILE A 366 -24.32 -7.18 27.65
CA ILE A 366 -23.11 -7.12 26.85
C ILE A 366 -21.88 -6.92 27.71
N TYR A 367 -20.86 -7.73 27.47
CA TYR A 367 -19.56 -7.54 28.09
C TYR A 367 -18.94 -6.21 27.64
N HIS A 368 -18.42 -5.40 28.58
CA HIS A 368 -18.03 -4.00 28.33
C HIS A 368 -16.99 -3.80 27.21
N ARG A 369 -16.24 -4.84 26.82
CA ARG A 369 -15.25 -4.79 25.72
C ARG A 369 -15.85 -4.92 24.31
N TYR A 370 -17.13 -5.25 24.20
CA TYR A 370 -17.81 -5.21 22.92
C TYR A 370 -18.03 -3.76 22.50
N ASP A 371 -17.65 -3.48 21.25
CA ASP A 371 -18.05 -2.28 20.54
C ASP A 371 -19.04 -2.66 19.43
N PHE A 372 -19.54 -1.62 18.75
CA PHE A 372 -20.48 -1.78 17.66
C PHE A 372 -19.96 -2.67 16.51
N ARG A 373 -18.65 -2.67 16.24
CA ARG A 373 -18.05 -3.46 15.16
C ARG A 373 -18.06 -4.95 15.52
N LYS A 374 -17.70 -5.29 16.75
CA LYS A 374 -17.68 -6.69 17.24
C LYS A 374 -19.08 -7.31 17.30
N ILE A 375 -20.06 -6.55 17.79
CA ILE A 375 -21.46 -6.99 17.78
C ILE A 375 -21.92 -7.29 16.35
N ARG A 376 -21.60 -6.40 15.40
CA ARG A 376 -21.94 -6.62 13.99
C ARG A 376 -21.23 -7.83 13.38
N ALA A 377 -19.96 -8.02 13.68
CA ALA A 377 -19.19 -9.16 13.19
C ALA A 377 -19.80 -10.47 13.68
N GLN A 378 -20.05 -10.61 14.98
CA GLN A 378 -20.65 -11.82 15.54
C GLN A 378 -22.05 -12.12 15.00
N LEU A 379 -22.92 -11.10 14.88
CA LEU A 379 -24.24 -11.28 14.28
C LEU A 379 -24.15 -11.71 12.80
N ARG A 380 -23.10 -11.29 12.09
CA ARG A 380 -22.85 -11.69 10.70
C ARG A 380 -22.37 -13.13 10.64
N ASP A 381 -21.40 -13.50 11.45
CA ASP A 381 -20.82 -14.85 11.50
C ASP A 381 -21.90 -15.90 11.79
N ASP A 382 -22.88 -15.55 12.64
CA ASP A 382 -23.96 -16.45 13.02
C ASP A 382 -25.20 -16.34 12.09
N ASN A 383 -25.04 -15.72 10.92
CA ASN A 383 -26.09 -15.54 9.90
C ASN A 383 -27.38 -14.86 10.41
N ILE A 384 -27.24 -13.97 11.39
CA ILE A 384 -28.32 -13.13 11.92
C ILE A 384 -28.33 -11.76 11.21
N TYR A 385 -27.79 -11.65 9.99
CA TYR A 385 -27.58 -10.36 9.33
C TYR A 385 -28.68 -10.00 8.33
N THR A 386 -29.77 -9.41 8.84
CA THR A 386 -30.71 -8.60 8.05
C THR A 386 -30.89 -7.21 8.69
N SER A 387 -30.12 -6.21 8.21
CA SER A 387 -30.39 -4.77 8.44
C SER A 387 -30.79 -4.36 9.88
N HIS A 388 -29.96 -4.60 10.90
CA HIS A 388 -30.34 -4.27 12.28
C HIS A 388 -29.97 -2.84 12.71
N GLN A 389 -30.87 -2.16 13.40
CA GLN A 389 -30.51 -1.00 14.25
C GLN A 389 -29.89 -1.53 15.55
N ILE A 390 -28.59 -1.32 15.74
CA ILE A 390 -27.89 -1.72 16.97
C ILE A 390 -27.66 -0.48 17.82
N THR A 391 -28.12 -0.51 19.07
CA THR A 391 -27.92 0.55 20.06
C THR A 391 -27.27 -0.04 21.30
N ILE A 392 -26.11 0.49 21.69
CA ILE A 392 -25.40 0.05 22.90
C ILE A 392 -25.68 1.04 24.03
N ASN A 393 -26.28 0.55 25.11
CA ASN A 393 -26.47 1.32 26.33
C ASN A 393 -25.39 0.94 27.35
N ARG A 394 -24.31 1.74 27.38
CA ARG A 394 -23.16 1.50 28.27
C ARG A 394 -23.51 1.64 29.76
N LYS A 395 -24.50 2.45 30.11
CA LYS A 395 -24.93 2.63 31.51
C LYS A 395 -25.46 1.33 32.11
N TYR A 396 -26.16 0.53 31.30
CA TYR A 396 -26.77 -0.73 31.72
C TYR A 396 -26.03 -1.96 31.20
N ASN A 397 -24.89 -1.78 30.52
CA ASN A 397 -24.19 -2.86 29.81
C ASN A 397 -25.16 -3.71 28.98
N GLU A 398 -26.01 -3.06 28.18
CA GLU A 398 -27.02 -3.72 27.36
C GLU A 398 -26.86 -3.31 25.89
N VAL A 399 -27.10 -4.25 24.97
CA VAL A 399 -27.32 -3.95 23.56
C VAL A 399 -28.77 -4.20 23.18
N THR A 400 -29.36 -3.25 22.46
CA THR A 400 -30.66 -3.39 21.80
C THR A 400 -30.45 -3.58 20.31
N ILE A 401 -31.02 -4.65 19.77
CA ILE A 401 -30.97 -4.99 18.34
C ILE A 401 -32.39 -4.88 17.79
N GLY A 402 -32.60 -3.96 16.85
CA GLY A 402 -33.86 -3.75 16.15
C GLY A 402 -33.97 -4.60 14.90
N LEU A 403 -35.07 -5.33 14.75
CA LEU A 403 -35.41 -6.32 13.72
C LEU A 403 -36.58 -5.82 12.86
N LYS A 404 -36.65 -6.22 11.59
CA LYS A 404 -37.66 -5.73 10.63
C LYS A 404 -39.01 -6.43 10.81
N SER A 405 -38.98 -7.70 11.19
CA SER A 405 -40.20 -8.51 11.29
C SER A 405 -40.26 -9.30 12.59
N ARG A 406 -41.47 -9.75 12.95
CA ARG A 406 -41.70 -10.65 14.08
C ARG A 406 -41.01 -12.01 13.88
N GLN A 407 -40.98 -12.53 12.65
CA GLN A 407 -40.31 -13.78 12.32
C GLN A 407 -38.80 -13.69 12.59
N GLU A 408 -38.18 -12.56 12.24
CA GLU A 408 -36.77 -12.31 12.57
C GLU A 408 -36.56 -12.23 14.08
N LEU A 409 -37.48 -11.63 14.85
CA LEU A 409 -37.41 -11.61 16.31
C LEU A 409 -37.48 -13.01 16.92
N GLU A 410 -38.38 -13.85 16.42
CA GLU A 410 -38.53 -15.23 16.89
C GLU A 410 -37.29 -16.07 16.56
N HIS A 411 -36.74 -15.91 15.35
CA HIS A 411 -35.48 -16.54 14.95
C HIS A 411 -34.29 -16.05 15.78
N ALA A 412 -34.14 -14.73 15.93
CA ALA A 412 -33.08 -14.12 16.72
C ALA A 412 -33.18 -14.50 18.21
N THR A 413 -34.38 -14.67 18.75
CA THR A 413 -34.57 -15.09 20.15
C THR A 413 -34.08 -16.51 20.39
N LYS A 414 -34.17 -17.41 19.39
CA LYS A 414 -33.66 -18.78 19.47
C LYS A 414 -32.12 -18.83 19.44
N ILE A 415 -31.49 -17.98 18.62
CA ILE A 415 -30.03 -17.98 18.44
C ILE A 415 -29.32 -17.09 19.47
N ILE A 416 -29.80 -15.86 19.64
CA ILE A 416 -29.22 -14.87 20.55
C ILE A 416 -29.71 -15.15 21.97
N LYS A 417 -29.08 -16.12 22.63
CA LYS A 417 -29.30 -16.44 24.04
C LYS A 417 -28.89 -15.28 24.96
N ILE A 418 -29.27 -15.31 26.23
CA ILE A 418 -28.94 -14.24 27.21
C ILE A 418 -27.43 -13.99 27.32
N ASN A 419 -26.62 -15.05 27.24
CA ASN A 419 -25.16 -15.01 27.33
C ASN A 419 -24.45 -14.81 25.98
N TYR A 420 -25.17 -14.44 24.92
CA TYR A 420 -24.63 -14.36 23.57
C TYR A 420 -23.49 -13.33 23.43
N PHE A 421 -23.55 -12.22 24.17
CA PHE A 421 -22.46 -11.23 24.24
C PHE A 421 -21.71 -11.29 25.58
N SER A 422 -21.49 -12.50 26.11
CA SER A 422 -20.75 -12.71 27.36
C SER A 422 -19.24 -12.50 27.19
N LYS A 423 -18.53 -12.47 28.32
CA LYS A 423 -17.06 -12.48 28.36
C LYS A 423 -16.48 -13.75 27.74
N SER A 424 -17.11 -14.92 27.94
CA SER A 424 -16.63 -16.18 27.36
C SER A 424 -16.74 -16.16 25.85
N GLN A 425 -17.91 -15.81 25.30
CA GLN A 425 -18.12 -15.66 23.86
C GLN A 425 -17.19 -14.62 23.24
N TYR A 426 -16.86 -13.57 23.99
CA TYR A 426 -15.87 -12.59 23.57
C TYR A 426 -14.47 -13.21 23.43
N ALA A 427 -14.02 -13.93 24.46
CA ALA A 427 -12.70 -14.56 24.47
C ALA A 427 -12.58 -15.64 23.39
N ASP A 428 -13.63 -16.43 23.19
CA ASP A 428 -13.68 -17.50 22.18
C ASP A 428 -13.50 -16.94 20.75
N ARG A 429 -13.99 -15.72 20.47
CA ARG A 429 -13.98 -15.13 19.13
C ARG A 429 -12.82 -14.17 18.87
N TRP A 430 -12.36 -13.44 19.88
CA TRP A 430 -11.37 -12.36 19.68
C TRP A 430 -10.11 -12.47 20.54
N GLY A 431 -9.99 -13.51 21.39
CA GLY A 431 -8.94 -13.61 22.40
C GLY A 431 -9.03 -12.49 23.44
#